data_AF-A0A7K6N6P9-F1
#
_entry.id   AF-A0A7K6N6P9-F1
#
_cell.length_a   1.000
_cell.length_b   1.000
_cell.length_c   1.000
_cell.angle_alpha   90.00
_cell.angle_beta   90.00
_cell.angle_gamma   90.00
#
_symmetry.space_group_name_H-M   'P 1'
#
loop_
_entity.id
_entity.type
_entity.pdbx_description
1 polymer ?
#
loop_
_entity_poly.entity_id
_entity_poly.type
_entity_poly.pdbx_seq_one_letter_code
_entity_poly.pdbx_strand_id
1 'polypeptide(L)'
;VISTNPEVLLALGKEELQKVKNDLEMVLSTVQSKNKQLKEDLKREQQWHDEQEQILVTLTRIEEEKRSEAEELLKTRELQELQNKMSKLRTYKEELLNALGEFLGEHFPLPERGRKLKKKKKSSEEPAVELITLNEILEILISKLLSTPHEPYVAINNSFWPPYVELLLRYGIALRHPEDPNRIRLEAFHM
;
A
#
# COMPACT_ATOMS: atom_id res chain seq x y z
N VAL A 1 35.01 88.92 -27.90
CA VAL A 1 35.63 89.63 -29.05
C VAL A 1 36.40 88.58 -29.83
N ILE A 2 35.93 88.17 -31.01
CA ILE A 2 36.62 87.20 -31.86
C ILE A 2 37.69 87.98 -32.62
N SER A 3 38.95 87.53 -32.56
CA SER A 3 40.04 88.14 -33.31
C SER A 3 39.73 88.07 -34.81
N THR A 4 39.73 89.21 -35.51
CA THR A 4 39.54 89.30 -36.97
C THR A 4 40.83 89.07 -37.76
N ASN A 5 41.93 88.76 -37.07
CA ASN A 5 43.20 88.45 -37.74
C ASN A 5 43.12 87.04 -38.36
N PRO A 6 43.23 86.93 -39.71
CA PRO A 6 43.07 85.67 -40.41
C PRO A 6 44.10 84.61 -40.01
N GLU A 7 45.34 84.97 -39.68
CA GLU A 7 46.38 84.01 -39.26
C GLU A 7 46.06 83.40 -37.90
N VAL A 8 45.53 84.21 -36.97
CA VAL A 8 45.16 83.78 -35.62
C VAL A 8 43.95 82.83 -35.66
N LEU A 9 42.95 83.11 -36.51
CA LEU A 9 41.79 82.22 -36.70
C LEU A 9 42.19 80.88 -37.35
N LEU A 10 43.12 80.90 -38.30
CA LEU A 10 43.59 79.70 -38.99
C LEU A 10 44.40 78.80 -38.03
N ALA A 11 45.23 79.39 -37.17
CA ALA A 11 45.96 78.66 -36.14
C ALA A 11 45.01 78.03 -35.11
N LEU A 12 44.05 78.80 -34.60
CA LEU A 12 43.04 78.31 -33.64
C LEU A 12 42.19 77.18 -34.24
N GLY A 13 41.75 77.32 -35.50
CA GLY A 13 40.98 76.28 -36.19
C GLY A 13 41.74 74.97 -36.37
N LYS A 14 43.05 75.05 -36.67
CA LYS A 14 43.92 73.86 -36.75
C LYS A 14 44.10 73.19 -35.39
N GLU A 15 44.27 73.97 -34.33
CA GLU A 15 44.41 73.47 -32.96
C GLU A 15 43.15 72.73 -32.49
N GLU A 16 41.98 73.35 -32.66
CA GLU A 16 40.70 72.72 -32.31
C GLU A 16 40.45 71.45 -33.13
N LEU A 17 40.74 71.47 -34.44
CA LEU A 17 40.61 70.27 -35.28
C LEU A 17 41.54 69.14 -34.82
N GLN A 18 42.77 69.48 -34.43
CA GLN A 18 43.74 68.50 -33.93
C GLN A 18 43.31 67.93 -32.57
N LYS A 19 42.75 68.76 -31.69
CA LYS A 19 42.20 68.32 -30.41
C LYS A 19 41.02 67.36 -30.60
N VAL A 20 40.05 67.73 -31.45
CA VAL A 20 38.91 66.87 -31.78
C VAL A 20 39.37 65.55 -32.40
N LYS A 21 40.37 65.58 -33.28
CA LYS A 21 40.96 64.35 -33.85
C LYS A 21 41.53 63.45 -32.75
N ASN A 22 42.34 63.99 -31.84
CA ASN A 22 42.94 63.23 -30.76
C ASN A 22 41.87 62.64 -29.81
N ASP A 23 40.84 63.43 -29.48
CA ASP A 23 39.73 62.98 -28.63
C ASP A 23 38.95 61.84 -29.31
N LEU A 24 38.67 61.95 -30.61
CA LEU A 24 38.01 60.90 -31.39
C LEU A 24 38.84 59.61 -31.46
N GLU A 25 40.16 59.71 -31.62
CA GLU A 25 41.06 58.54 -31.60
C GLU A 25 41.04 57.84 -30.23
N MET A 26 41.07 58.61 -29.13
CA MET A 26 40.94 58.05 -27.77
C MET A 26 39.59 57.36 -27.55
N VAL A 27 38.49 57.99 -27.97
CA VAL A 27 37.15 57.40 -27.87
C VAL A 27 37.05 56.12 -28.70
N LEU A 28 37.57 56.14 -29.93
CA LEU A 28 37.55 54.98 -30.82
C LEU A 28 38.35 53.80 -30.22
N SER A 29 39.53 54.05 -29.66
CA SER A 29 40.32 53.04 -28.96
C SER A 29 39.56 52.46 -27.75
N THR A 30 38.92 53.33 -26.96
CA THR A 30 38.13 52.93 -25.78
C THR A 30 36.90 52.09 -26.17
N VAL A 31 36.22 52.46 -27.26
CA VAL A 31 35.06 51.71 -27.75
C VAL A 31 35.50 50.35 -28.29
N GLN A 32 36.62 50.27 -29.01
CA GLN A 32 37.15 49.01 -29.52
C GLN A 32 37.55 48.06 -28.40
N SER A 33 38.23 48.55 -27.36
CA SER A 33 38.61 47.72 -26.20
C SER A 33 37.38 47.20 -25.45
N LYS A 34 36.39 48.06 -25.20
CA LYS A 34 35.10 47.66 -24.61
C LYS A 34 34.36 46.62 -25.44
N ASN A 35 34.32 46.79 -26.77
CA ASN A 35 33.69 45.82 -27.67
C ASN A 35 34.37 44.45 -27.62
N LYS A 36 35.71 44.43 -27.53
CA LYS A 36 36.46 43.18 -27.36
C LYS A 36 36.10 42.50 -26.05
N GLN A 37 36.10 43.25 -24.95
CA GLN A 37 35.73 42.75 -23.63
C GLN A 37 34.31 42.16 -23.63
N LEU A 38 33.32 42.88 -24.17
CA LEU A 38 31.94 42.41 -24.23
C LEU A 38 31.78 41.10 -25.02
N LYS A 39 32.54 40.90 -26.09
CA LYS A 39 32.53 39.64 -26.84
C LYS A 39 33.09 38.48 -26.03
N GLU A 40 34.15 38.72 -25.25
CA GLU A 40 34.72 37.71 -24.36
C GLU A 40 33.76 37.39 -23.21
N ASP A 41 33.12 38.39 -22.63
CA ASP A 41 32.13 38.25 -21.56
C ASP A 41 30.91 37.45 -22.06
N LEU A 42 30.38 37.80 -23.24
CA LEU A 42 29.27 37.09 -23.86
C LEU A 42 29.58 35.61 -24.10
N LYS A 43 30.81 35.31 -24.56
CA LYS A 43 31.23 33.92 -24.76
C LYS A 43 31.28 33.13 -23.45
N ARG A 44 31.77 33.75 -22.37
CA ARG A 44 31.80 33.12 -21.03
C ARG A 44 30.40 32.89 -20.50
N GLU A 45 29.50 33.87 -20.66
CA GLU A 45 28.12 33.76 -20.20
C GLU A 45 27.36 32.66 -20.94
N GLN A 46 27.56 32.54 -22.26
CA GLN A 46 26.94 31.48 -23.04
C GLN A 46 27.42 30.10 -22.58
N GLN A 47 28.72 29.93 -22.35
CA GLN A 47 29.25 28.68 -21.84
C GLN A 47 28.71 28.35 -20.44
N TRP A 48 28.63 29.36 -19.57
CA TRP A 48 28.03 29.20 -18.24
C TRP A 48 26.57 28.75 -18.32
N HIS A 49 25.79 29.36 -19.21
CA HIS A 49 24.40 28.98 -19.44
C HIS A 49 24.28 27.51 -19.88
N ASP A 50 25.10 27.09 -20.84
CA ASP A 50 25.09 25.71 -21.34
C ASP A 50 25.47 24.71 -20.23
N GLU A 51 26.40 25.08 -19.34
CA GLU A 51 26.76 24.28 -18.16
C GLU A 51 25.60 24.20 -17.15
N GLN A 52 24.89 25.32 -16.89
CA GLN A 52 23.72 25.33 -16.02
C GLN A 52 22.59 24.45 -16.57
N GLU A 53 22.37 24.46 -17.88
CA GLU A 53 21.35 23.62 -18.53
C GLU A 53 21.68 22.13 -18.37
N GLN A 54 22.95 21.74 -18.53
CA GLN A 54 23.39 20.37 -18.26
C GLN A 54 23.20 19.96 -16.79
N ILE A 55 23.52 20.86 -15.85
CA ILE A 55 23.29 20.62 -14.42
C ILE A 55 21.80 20.39 -14.16
N LEU A 56 20.93 21.22 -14.74
CA LEU A 56 19.48 21.09 -14.56
C LEU A 56 18.96 19.76 -15.11
N VAL A 57 19.39 19.35 -16.30
CA VAL A 57 19.03 18.05 -16.89
C VAL A 57 19.48 16.89 -16.00
N THR A 58 20.72 16.94 -15.50
CA THR A 58 21.23 15.87 -14.63
C THR A 58 20.52 15.82 -13.28
N LEU A 59 20.21 16.95 -12.66
CA LEU A 59 19.45 17.03 -11.42
C LEU A 59 18.01 16.51 -11.60
N THR A 60 17.34 16.90 -12.68
CA THR A 60 15.97 16.43 -12.98
C THR A 60 15.94 14.91 -13.12
N ARG A 61 16.94 14.33 -13.81
CA ARG A 61 17.06 12.86 -13.93
C ARG A 61 17.24 12.19 -12.57
N ILE A 62 18.11 12.74 -11.71
CA ILE A 62 18.35 12.21 -10.35
C ILE A 62 17.08 12.31 -9.50
N GLU A 63 16.35 13.42 -9.57
CA GLU A 63 15.09 13.60 -8.85
C GLU A 63 14.07 12.53 -9.25
N GLU A 64 13.91 12.29 -10.56
CA GLU A 64 12.95 11.32 -11.09
C GLU A 64 13.32 9.87 -10.69
N GLU A 65 14.61 9.51 -10.76
CA GLU A 65 15.13 8.23 -10.26
C GLU A 65 14.81 8.05 -8.76
N LYS A 66 15.09 9.07 -7.93
CA LYS A 66 14.84 9.01 -6.49
C LYS A 66 13.37 8.95 -6.12
N ARG A 67 12.51 9.64 -6.88
CA ARG A 67 11.06 9.57 -6.70
C ARG A 67 10.54 8.17 -7.00
N SER A 68 11.01 7.55 -8.08
CA SER A 68 10.63 6.18 -8.43
C SER A 68 11.08 5.17 -7.35
N GLU A 69 12.30 5.31 -6.83
CA GLU A 69 12.78 4.47 -5.72
C GLU A 69 11.90 4.62 -4.47
N ALA A 70 11.55 5.87 -4.11
CA ALA A 70 10.72 6.14 -2.95
C ALA A 70 9.30 5.56 -3.09
N GLU A 71 8.68 5.67 -4.27
CA GLU A 71 7.36 5.09 -4.53
C GLU A 71 7.37 3.55 -4.43
N GLU A 72 8.40 2.88 -4.96
CA GLU A 72 8.55 1.42 -4.84
C GLU A 72 8.79 0.97 -3.39
N LEU A 73 9.58 1.71 -2.62
CA LEU A 73 9.80 1.43 -1.19
C LEU A 73 8.51 1.60 -0.38
N LEU A 74 7.73 2.64 -0.65
CA LEU A 74 6.43 2.88 0.00
C LEU A 74 5.47 1.73 -0.29
N LYS A 75 5.30 1.32 -1.55
CA LYS A 75 4.47 0.17 -1.93
C LYS A 75 4.93 -1.11 -1.23
N THR A 76 6.24 -1.37 -1.21
CA THR A 76 6.81 -2.56 -0.58
C THR A 76 6.51 -2.58 0.92
N ARG A 77 6.68 -1.44 1.60
CA ARG A 77 6.40 -1.32 3.02
C ARG A 77 4.92 -1.51 3.34
N GLU A 78 4.02 -0.86 2.59
CA GLU A 78 2.57 -1.01 2.77
C GLU A 78 2.13 -2.47 2.57
N LEU A 79 2.65 -3.14 1.54
CA LEU A 79 2.41 -4.56 1.30
C LEU A 79 2.94 -5.43 2.44
N GLN A 80 4.14 -5.14 2.95
CA GLN A 80 4.74 -5.89 4.06
C GLN A 80 3.96 -5.68 5.37
N GLU A 81 3.50 -4.46 5.64
CA GLU A 81 2.64 -4.17 6.79
C GLU A 81 1.29 -4.90 6.69
N LEU A 82 0.70 -4.96 5.50
CA LEU A 82 -0.52 -5.72 5.24
C LEU A 82 -0.30 -7.23 5.42
N GLN A 83 0.79 -7.78 4.89
CA GLN A 83 1.18 -9.18 5.10
C GLN A 83 1.39 -9.51 6.58
N ASN A 84 2.04 -8.62 7.33
CA ASN A 84 2.22 -8.78 8.77
C ASN A 84 0.88 -8.78 9.52
N LYS A 85 -0.03 -7.86 9.17
CA LYS A 85 -1.39 -7.83 9.75
C LYS A 85 -2.16 -9.12 9.43
N MET A 86 -2.09 -9.60 8.18
CA MET A 86 -2.74 -10.85 7.78
C MET A 86 -2.18 -12.07 8.53
N SER A 87 -0.85 -12.16 8.69
CA SER A 87 -0.22 -13.22 9.47
C SER A 87 -0.64 -13.19 10.94
N LYS A 88 -0.66 -12.00 11.57
CA LYS A 88 -1.14 -11.85 12.96
C LYS A 88 -2.59 -12.30 13.12
N LEU A 89 -3.47 -11.92 12.19
CA LEU A 89 -4.87 -12.35 12.20
C LEU A 89 -5.00 -13.87 12.05
N ARG A 90 -4.17 -14.49 11.20
CA ARG A 90 -4.15 -15.94 11.02
C ARG A 90 -3.72 -16.66 12.30
N THR A 91 -2.67 -16.19 12.96
CA THR A 91 -2.22 -16.75 14.25
C THR A 91 -3.29 -16.61 15.32
N TYR A 92 -3.89 -15.43 15.46
CA TYR A 92 -4.96 -15.20 16.43
C TYR A 92 -6.18 -16.11 16.18
N LYS A 93 -6.58 -16.29 14.91
CA LYS A 93 -7.65 -17.23 14.54
C LYS A 93 -7.31 -18.66 14.95
N GLU A 94 -6.09 -19.11 14.69
CA GLU A 94 -5.61 -20.44 15.03
C GLU A 94 -5.62 -20.67 16.55
N GLU A 95 -5.07 -19.73 17.31
CA GLU A 95 -5.07 -19.76 18.78
C GLU A 95 -6.49 -19.83 19.35
N LEU A 96 -7.41 -19.03 18.82
CA LEU A 96 -8.81 -19.02 19.24
C LEU A 96 -9.51 -20.36 18.95
N LEU A 97 -9.31 -20.93 17.76
CA LEU A 97 -9.89 -22.23 17.39
C LEU A 97 -9.32 -23.37 18.24
N ASN A 98 -8.01 -23.33 18.53
CA ASN A 98 -7.38 -24.32 19.40
C ASN A 98 -7.91 -24.23 20.83
N ALA A 99 -8.00 -23.02 21.40
CA ALA A 99 -8.56 -22.82 22.74
C ALA A 99 -10.04 -23.27 22.82
N LEU A 100 -10.83 -23.03 21.76
CA LEU A 100 -12.20 -23.53 21.67
C LEU A 100 -12.23 -25.07 21.61
N GLY A 101 -11.37 -25.68 20.81
CA GLY A 101 -11.26 -27.14 20.69
C GLY A 101 -10.89 -27.79 22.02
N GLU A 102 -9.91 -27.24 22.73
CA GLU A 102 -9.50 -27.68 24.08
C GLU A 102 -10.67 -27.58 25.07
N PHE A 103 -11.33 -26.42 25.13
CA PHE A 103 -12.49 -26.20 26.01
C PHE A 103 -13.64 -27.18 25.73
N LEU A 104 -13.96 -27.41 24.45
CA LEU A 104 -15.02 -28.35 24.06
C LEU A 104 -14.64 -29.80 24.36
N GLY A 105 -13.38 -30.19 24.18
CA GLY A 105 -12.88 -31.52 24.51
C GLY A 105 -12.98 -31.82 26.01
N GLU A 106 -12.67 -30.85 26.86
CA GLU A 106 -12.72 -31.01 28.32
C GLU A 106 -14.15 -31.02 28.88
N HIS A 107 -15.03 -30.16 28.38
CA HIS A 107 -16.36 -29.94 28.97
C HIS A 107 -17.51 -30.66 28.25
N PHE A 108 -17.32 -31.05 26.98
CA PHE A 108 -18.33 -31.73 26.16
C PHE A 108 -17.77 -33.03 25.55
N PRO A 109 -17.31 -33.99 26.37
CA PRO A 109 -16.87 -35.29 25.87
C PRO A 109 -18.07 -36.09 25.35
N LEU A 110 -17.83 -36.91 24.31
CA LEU A 110 -18.84 -37.86 23.84
C LEU A 110 -19.27 -38.78 24.99
N PRO A 111 -20.54 -39.20 25.04
CA PRO A 111 -21.01 -40.12 26.05
C PRO A 111 -20.22 -41.43 25.90
N GLU A 112 -19.43 -41.74 26.92
CA GLU A 112 -18.72 -43.00 27.03
C GLU A 112 -19.76 -44.12 26.85
N ARG A 113 -19.63 -44.89 25.76
CA ARG A 113 -20.57 -45.95 25.39
C ARG A 113 -20.57 -47.00 26.50
N GLY A 114 -21.44 -46.81 27.49
CA GLY A 114 -21.75 -47.77 28.54
C GLY A 114 -21.20 -47.44 29.93
N ARG A 115 -21.86 -46.54 30.66
CA ARG A 115 -22.00 -46.71 32.13
C ARG A 115 -23.45 -47.05 32.52
N LYS A 116 -23.69 -48.37 32.54
CA LYS A 116 -24.62 -49.13 33.41
C LYS A 116 -26.13 -48.82 33.31
N LEU A 117 -26.79 -49.39 32.31
CA LEU A 117 -28.19 -49.83 32.46
C LEU A 117 -28.25 -51.35 32.63
N LYS A 118 -28.59 -51.81 33.84
CA LYS A 118 -28.92 -53.22 34.11
C LYS A 118 -30.27 -53.56 33.45
N LYS A 119 -30.26 -54.58 32.58
CA LYS A 119 -31.41 -55.38 32.04
C LYS A 119 -32.38 -54.53 31.17
N LYS A 120 -32.88 -54.95 29.99
CA LYS A 120 -33.30 -56.27 29.50
C LYS A 120 -33.52 -56.18 27.96
N LYS A 121 -33.08 -57.22 27.23
CA LYS A 121 -33.65 -57.83 26.00
C LYS A 121 -34.11 -56.98 24.79
N LYS A 122 -33.47 -57.36 23.67
CA LYS A 122 -33.95 -57.60 22.29
C LYS A 122 -33.68 -56.52 21.22
N SER A 123 -32.81 -56.94 20.29
CA SER A 123 -32.81 -56.71 18.84
C SER A 123 -32.80 -55.27 18.32
N SER A 124 -31.63 -54.83 17.86
CA SER A 124 -31.43 -54.29 16.50
C SER A 124 -29.92 -54.09 16.31
N GLU A 125 -29.33 -54.73 15.31
CA GLU A 125 -28.04 -54.33 14.75
C GLU A 125 -28.23 -52.93 14.13
N GLU A 126 -27.89 -51.88 14.87
CA GLU A 126 -27.61 -50.60 14.26
C GLU A 126 -26.09 -50.52 14.02
N PRO A 127 -25.65 -50.10 12.81
CA PRO A 127 -24.23 -49.92 12.54
C PRO A 127 -23.68 -49.00 13.63
N ALA A 128 -22.51 -49.34 14.17
CA ALA A 128 -21.81 -48.46 15.10
C ALA A 128 -21.36 -47.22 14.33
N VAL A 129 -22.28 -46.29 14.09
CA VAL A 129 -21.96 -45.00 13.49
C VAL A 129 -21.10 -44.27 14.52
N GLU A 130 -19.86 -43.99 14.14
CA GLU A 130 -18.94 -43.20 14.95
C GLU A 130 -19.56 -41.80 15.11
N LEU A 131 -19.89 -41.46 16.35
CA LEU A 131 -20.44 -40.16 16.70
C LEU A 131 -19.32 -39.12 16.66
N ILE A 132 -19.58 -37.98 16.03
CA ILE A 132 -18.65 -36.87 15.99
C ILE A 132 -18.83 -35.95 17.20
N THR A 133 -17.72 -35.38 17.65
CA THR A 133 -17.64 -34.42 18.75
C THR A 133 -18.32 -33.10 18.39
N LEU A 134 -18.64 -32.30 19.42
CA LEU A 134 -19.21 -30.96 19.23
C LEU A 134 -18.26 -30.04 18.42
N ASN A 135 -16.94 -30.20 18.62
CA ASN A 135 -15.93 -29.46 17.88
C ASN A 135 -16.00 -29.75 16.37
N GLU A 136 -16.07 -31.02 15.99
CA GLU A 136 -16.18 -31.44 14.58
C GLU A 136 -17.49 -30.95 13.94
N ILE A 137 -18.61 -30.97 14.70
CA ILE A 137 -19.88 -30.40 14.23
C ILE A 137 -19.72 -28.90 13.91
N LEU A 138 -19.12 -28.13 14.82
CA LEU A 138 -18.89 -26.71 14.62
C LEU A 138 -17.91 -26.43 13.47
N GLU A 139 -16.86 -27.23 13.33
CA GLU A 139 -15.89 -27.12 12.24
C GLU A 139 -16.54 -27.34 10.87
N ILE A 140 -17.44 -28.34 10.75
CA ILE A 140 -18.21 -28.58 9.53
C ILE A 140 -19.12 -27.38 9.21
N LEU A 141 -19.81 -26.82 10.21
CA LEU A 141 -20.71 -25.68 10.02
C LEU A 141 -19.94 -24.41 9.63
N ILE A 142 -18.82 -24.11 10.29
CA ILE A 142 -17.95 -22.97 9.99
C ILE A 142 -17.34 -23.13 8.60
N SER A 143 -16.82 -24.31 8.27
CA SER A 143 -16.25 -24.60 6.96
C SER A 143 -17.29 -24.44 5.86
N LYS A 144 -18.52 -24.90 6.07
CA LYS A 144 -19.63 -24.74 5.11
C LYS A 144 -20.01 -23.28 4.90
N LEU A 145 -20.08 -22.50 5.98
CA LEU A 145 -20.38 -21.07 5.92
C LEU A 145 -19.30 -20.30 5.13
N LEU A 146 -18.02 -20.61 5.35
CA LEU A 146 -16.90 -19.94 4.70
C LEU A 146 -16.71 -20.36 3.24
N SER A 147 -16.95 -21.64 2.91
CA SER A 147 -16.73 -22.18 1.57
C SER A 147 -17.89 -21.93 0.61
N THR A 148 -19.14 -22.05 1.10
CA THR A 148 -20.35 -21.86 0.30
C THR A 148 -21.34 -20.93 1.02
N PRO A 149 -21.07 -19.61 1.06
CA PRO A 149 -21.91 -18.66 1.79
C PRO A 149 -23.34 -18.56 1.22
N HIS A 150 -23.52 -18.87 -0.07
CA HIS A 150 -24.83 -18.89 -0.73
C HIS A 150 -25.68 -20.11 -0.34
N GLU A 151 -25.08 -21.18 0.18
CA GLU A 151 -25.78 -22.37 0.67
C GLU A 151 -25.13 -22.90 1.96
N PRO A 152 -25.38 -22.22 3.11
CA PRO A 152 -24.68 -22.50 4.36
C PRO A 152 -25.27 -23.69 5.15
N TYR A 153 -26.22 -24.43 4.56
CA TYR A 153 -26.93 -25.51 5.24
C TYR A 153 -26.21 -26.85 5.10
N VAL A 154 -26.08 -27.55 6.22
CA VAL A 154 -25.52 -28.90 6.36
C VAL A 154 -26.63 -29.87 6.73
N ALA A 155 -26.66 -31.05 6.11
CA ALA A 155 -27.60 -32.11 6.45
C ALA A 155 -27.14 -32.84 7.72
N ILE A 156 -28.06 -33.01 8.67
CA ILE A 156 -27.86 -33.81 9.88
C ILE A 156 -27.87 -35.28 9.46
N ASN A 157 -26.73 -35.94 9.61
CA ASN A 157 -26.60 -37.37 9.36
C ASN A 157 -26.55 -38.16 10.69
N ASN A 158 -26.49 -39.49 10.61
CA ASN A 158 -26.51 -40.38 11.78
C ASN A 158 -25.27 -40.23 12.69
N SER A 159 -24.22 -39.52 12.26
CA SER A 159 -23.02 -39.26 13.07
C SER A 159 -23.20 -38.08 14.03
N PHE A 160 -24.18 -37.19 13.79
CA PHE A 160 -24.42 -36.03 14.65
C PHE A 160 -25.12 -36.50 15.93
N TRP A 161 -24.51 -36.24 17.08
CA TRP A 161 -25.12 -36.58 18.34
C TRP A 161 -26.32 -35.64 18.64
N PRO A 162 -27.56 -36.16 18.78
CA PRO A 162 -28.75 -35.31 18.91
C PRO A 162 -28.70 -34.27 20.04
N PRO A 163 -28.14 -34.56 21.24
CA PRO A 163 -27.99 -33.56 22.30
C PRO A 163 -27.12 -32.37 21.91
N TYR A 164 -26.07 -32.56 21.11
CA TYR A 164 -25.23 -31.47 20.62
C TYR A 164 -25.93 -30.63 19.56
N VAL A 165 -26.69 -31.26 18.67
CA VAL A 165 -27.55 -30.53 17.73
C VAL A 165 -28.57 -29.69 18.48
N GLU A 166 -29.24 -30.26 19.47
CA GLU A 166 -30.26 -29.55 20.26
C GLU A 166 -29.64 -28.42 21.10
N LEU A 167 -28.44 -28.62 21.66
CA LEU A 167 -27.68 -27.58 22.35
C LEU A 167 -27.47 -26.37 21.42
N LEU A 168 -26.93 -26.61 20.22
CA LEU A 168 -26.65 -25.55 19.26
C LEU A 168 -27.92 -24.79 18.85
N LEU A 169 -29.03 -25.51 18.65
CA LEU A 169 -30.31 -24.90 18.29
C LEU A 169 -30.93 -24.10 19.45
N ARG A 170 -30.91 -24.64 20.67
CA ARG A 170 -31.53 -24.02 21.83
C ARG A 170 -30.81 -22.75 22.28
N TYR A 171 -29.49 -22.71 22.13
CA TYR A 171 -28.68 -21.52 22.42
C TYR A 171 -28.56 -20.57 21.21
N GLY A 172 -29.27 -20.81 20.11
CA GLY A 172 -29.28 -19.95 18.93
C GLY A 172 -28.04 -20.04 18.04
N ILE A 173 -27.02 -20.81 18.44
CA ILE A 173 -25.76 -20.95 17.70
C ILE A 173 -25.99 -21.50 16.27
N ALA A 174 -26.99 -22.37 16.11
CA ALA A 174 -27.43 -22.89 14.81
C ALA A 174 -28.93 -22.69 14.59
N LEU A 175 -29.33 -22.64 13.32
CA LEU A 175 -30.71 -22.49 12.87
C LEU A 175 -31.09 -23.64 11.93
N ARG A 176 -32.32 -24.17 12.05
CA ARG A 176 -32.87 -25.15 11.09
C ARG A 176 -33.31 -24.48 9.80
N HIS A 177 -33.29 -25.23 8.70
CA HIS A 177 -33.88 -24.78 7.44
C HIS A 177 -35.41 -24.66 7.59
N PRO A 178 -36.03 -23.59 7.07
CA PRO A 178 -37.47 -23.36 7.21
C PRO A 178 -38.32 -24.45 6.57
N GLU A 179 -37.83 -25.09 5.51
CA GLU A 179 -38.55 -26.13 4.75
C GLU A 179 -38.03 -27.55 5.01
N ASP A 180 -36.82 -27.70 5.58
CA ASP A 180 -36.19 -29.01 5.79
C ASP A 180 -35.63 -29.14 7.21
N PRO A 181 -36.36 -29.81 8.12
CA PRO A 181 -35.94 -29.97 9.50
C PRO A 181 -34.59 -30.69 9.67
N ASN A 182 -34.14 -31.46 8.67
CA ASN A 182 -32.89 -32.20 8.72
C ASN A 182 -31.67 -31.38 8.29
N ARG A 183 -31.84 -30.09 7.99
CA ARG A 183 -30.75 -29.20 7.61
C ARG A 183 -30.56 -28.10 8.65
N ILE A 184 -29.31 -27.87 9.04
CA ILE A 184 -28.92 -26.81 9.98
C ILE A 184 -27.83 -25.93 9.38
N ARG A 185 -27.79 -24.67 9.77
CA ARG A 185 -26.70 -23.74 9.45
C ARG A 185 -26.28 -22.98 10.69
N LEU A 186 -25.05 -22.47 10.68
CA LEU A 186 -24.61 -21.55 11.73
C LEU A 186 -25.43 -20.24 11.67
N GLU A 187 -25.78 -19.70 12.84
CA GLU A 187 -26.30 -18.35 12.91
C GLU A 187 -25.22 -17.36 12.45
N ALA A 188 -25.67 -16.30 11.78
CA ALA A 188 -24.75 -15.30 11.25
C ALA A 188 -24.45 -14.29 12.35
N PHE A 189 -23.28 -14.44 12.99
CA PHE A 189 -22.75 -13.52 13.99
C PHE A 189 -22.21 -12.25 13.31
N HIS A 190 -23.12 -11.37 12.90
CA HIS A 190 -22.74 -10.03 12.44
C HIS A 190 -22.53 -9.14 13.68
N MET A 191 -21.34 -8.57 13.85
CA MET A 191 -21.11 -7.35 14.64
C MET A 191 -21.06 -6.16 13.70
#